data_AF-R5ATH2-F1
#
_entry.id   AF-R5ATH2-F1
#
_cell.length_a   1.000
_cell.length_b   1.000
_cell.length_c   1.000
_cell.angle_alpha   90.00
_cell.angle_beta   90.00
_cell.angle_gamma   90.00
#
_symmetry.space_group_name_H-M   'P 1'
#
loop_
_entity.id
_entity.type
_entity.pdbx_description
1 polymer ?
#
loop_
_entity_poly.entity_id
_entity_poly.type
_entity_poly.pdbx_seq_one_letter_code
_entity_poly.pdbx_strand_id
1 'polypeptide(L)' 'MIAIAEDLCKPFPMVRIDFYNVNGKIYFGEFTFFDGSAFVDGYTGEAQRVIGSWLTLPEANHR' A
#
# COMPACT_ATOMS: atom_id res chain seq x y z
N MET A 1 -14.08 5.78 2.23
CA MET A 1 -12.85 4.98 2.39
C MET A 1 -11.85 5.31 1.29
N ILE A 2 -12.22 5.27 0.00
CA ILE A 2 -11.31 5.62 -1.12
C ILE A 2 -10.65 6.99 -0.94
N ALA A 3 -11.43 8.08 -0.82
CA ALA A 3 -10.87 9.43 -0.63
C ALA A 3 -9.96 9.55 0.60
N ILE A 4 -10.28 8.84 1.69
CA ILE A 4 -9.45 8.81 2.91
C ILE A 4 -8.13 8.07 2.62
N ALA A 5 -8.19 6.95 1.90
CA ALA A 5 -7.01 6.20 1.51
C ALA A 5 -6.10 7.02 0.59
N GLU A 6 -6.69 7.71 -0.40
CA GLU A 6 -5.99 8.60 -1.33
C GLU A 6 -5.29 9.75 -0.60
N ASP A 7 -5.92 10.33 0.43
CA ASP A 7 -5.31 11.39 1.23
C ASP A 7 -4.18 10.88 2.12
N LEU A 8 -4.39 9.74 2.79
CA LEU A 8 -3.41 9.19 3.73
C LEU A 8 -2.20 8.55 3.04
N CYS A 9 -2.34 8.05 1.80
CA CYS A 9 -1.23 7.40 1.10
C CYS A 9 -0.25 8.37 0.42
N LYS A 10 -0.61 9.66 0.23
CA LYS A 10 0.21 10.66 -0.51
C LYS A 10 1.69 10.70 -0.14
N PRO A 11 2.09 10.58 1.14
CA PRO A 11 3.51 10.66 1.50
C PRO A 11 4.33 9.40 1.16
N PHE A 12 3.68 8.31 0.77
CA PHE A 12 4.31 6.99 0.67
C PHE A 12 4.22 6.43 -0.75
N PRO A 13 5.31 5.89 -1.32
CA PRO A 13 5.27 5.25 -2.64
C PRO A 13 4.39 4.00 -2.64
N MET A 14 4.34 3.29 -1.51
CA MET A 14 3.47 2.13 -1.29
C MET A 14 3.09 2.08 0.19
N VAL A 15 1.79 1.96 0.46
CA VAL A 15 1.29 1.63 1.79
C VAL A 15 -0.09 0.99 1.65
N ARG A 16 -0.34 -0.09 2.40
CA ARG A 16 -1.68 -0.63 2.61
C ARG A 16 -2.27 0.04 3.85
N ILE A 17 -3.52 0.47 3.75
CA ILE A 17 -4.23 1.14 4.85
C ILE A 17 -5.45 0.33 5.19
N ASP A 18 -5.52 -0.12 6.44
CA ASP A 18 -6.62 -0.93 6.92
C ASP A 18 -7.69 -0.01 7.55
N PHE A 19 -8.93 -0.23 7.14
CA PHE A 19 -10.09 0.51 7.65
C PHE A 19 -11.17 -0.47 8.13
N TYR A 20 -11.77 -0.15 9.27
CA TYR A 20 -12.98 -0.82 9.75
C TYR A 20 -14.20 0.06 9.48
N ASN A 21 -15.29 -0.55 9.05
CA ASN A 21 -16.59 0.11 8.91
C ASN A 21 -17.55 -0.49 9.95
N VAL A 22 -17.92 0.30 10.95
CA VAL A 22 -18.89 -0.08 11.99
C VAL A 22 -20.11 0.81 11.84
N ASN A 23 -21.20 0.25 11.33
CA ASN A 23 -22.47 0.95 11.11
C ASN A 23 -22.32 2.26 10.31
N GLY A 24 -21.52 2.24 9.23
CA GLY A 24 -21.29 3.39 8.37
C GLY A 24 -20.22 4.36 8.88
N LYS A 25 -19.73 4.18 10.11
CA LYS A 25 -18.60 4.94 10.64
C LYS A 25 -17.28 4.23 10.31
N ILE A 26 -16.38 4.96 9.67
CA ILE A 26 -15.05 4.47 9.30
C ILE A 26 -14.06 4.73 10.44
N TYR A 27 -13.28 3.71 10.77
CA TYR A 27 -12.20 3.74 11.74
C TYR A 27 -10.89 3.34 11.06
N PHE A 28 -9.83 4.08 11.34
CA PHE A 28 -8.48 3.70 10.95
C PHE A 28 -8.00 2.51 11.78
N GLY A 29 -7.37 1.53 11.13
CA GLY A 29 -6.72 0.39 11.76
C GLY A 29 -5.20 0.56 11.80
N GLU A 30 -4.55 0.37 10.66
CA GLU A 30 -3.10 0.29 10.57
C GLU A 30 -2.57 0.81 9.21
N PHE A 31 -1.31 1.28 9.22
CA PHE A 31 -0.47 1.41 8.04
C PHE A 31 0.48 0.21 7.92
N THR A 32 0.39 -0.53 6.82
CA THR A 32 1.28 -1.67 6.54
C THR A 32 2.14 -1.35 5.32
N PHE A 33 3.45 -1.20 5.53
CA PHE A 33 4.41 -0.85 4.47
C PHE A 33 4.94 -2.05 3.69
N PHE A 34 4.91 -3.23 4.32
CA PHE A 34 5.40 -4.47 3.72
C PHE A 34 4.31 -5.53 3.85
N ASP A 35 3.43 -5.55 2.85
CA ASP A 35 2.35 -6.54 2.80
C ASP A 35 2.93 -7.96 2.78
N GLY A 36 2.39 -8.84 3.63
CA GLY A 36 2.90 -10.19 3.86
C GLY A 36 4.41 -10.27 4.16
N SER A 37 4.96 -9.27 4.87
CA SER A 37 6.40 -9.15 5.15
C SER A 37 7.28 -9.10 3.89
N ALA A 38 6.72 -8.69 2.75
CA ALA A 38 7.35 -8.74 1.43
C ALA A 38 7.70 -10.16 0.93
N PHE A 39 7.08 -11.20 1.51
CA PHE A 39 7.26 -12.61 1.12
C PHE A 39 6.00 -13.22 0.48
N VAL A 40 5.09 -12.40 -0.05
CA VAL A 40 3.89 -12.90 -0.75
C VAL A 40 4.30 -13.60 -2.05
N ASP A 41 4.04 -14.91 -2.13
CA ASP A 41 4.40 -15.78 -3.26
C ASP A 41 3.22 -16.05 -4.22
N GLY A 42 2.05 -15.45 -3.97
CA GLY A 42 0.82 -15.71 -4.73
C GLY A 42 0.65 -14.95 -6.05
N TYR A 43 1.55 -14.02 -6.39
CA TYR A 43 1.42 -13.21 -7.61
C TYR A 43 2.14 -13.84 -8.80
N THR A 44 1.44 -13.92 -9.95
CA THR A 44 2.10 -14.26 -11.22
C THR A 44 3.20 -13.24 -11.55
N GLY A 45 4.20 -13.64 -12.33
CA GLY A 45 5.25 -12.71 -12.76
C GLY A 45 4.72 -11.49 -13.54
N GLU A 46 3.56 -11.60 -14.19
CA GLU A 46 2.89 -10.48 -14.83
C GLU A 46 2.28 -9.52 -13.80
N ALA A 47 1.55 -10.05 -12.81
CA ALA A 47 0.99 -9.23 -11.73
C ALA A 47 2.09 -8.46 -10.99
N GLN A 48 3.21 -9.11 -10.71
CA GLN A 48 4.38 -8.46 -10.09
C GLN A 48 4.92 -7.32 -10.94
N ARG A 49 5.01 -7.48 -12.27
CA ARG A 49 5.44 -6.41 -13.19
C ARG A 49 4.46 -5.24 -13.22
N VAL A 50 3.16 -5.53 -13.26
CA VAL A 50 2.12 -4.49 -13.26
C VAL A 50 2.17 -3.68 -11.97
N ILE A 51 2.20 -4.35 -10.81
CA ILE A 51 2.30 -3.67 -9.50
C ILE A 51 3.60 -2.86 -9.41
N GLY A 52 4.72 -3.43 -9.83
CA GLY A 52 6.01 -2.74 -9.88
C GLY A 52 5.99 -1.49 -10.77
N SER A 53 5.22 -1.49 -11.86
CA SER A 53 5.10 -0.33 -12.76
C SER A 53 4.37 0.87 -12.15
N TRP A 54 3.61 0.67 -11.08
CA TRP A 54 2.94 1.76 -10.34
C TRP A 54 3.87 2.46 -9.37
N LEU A 55 4.99 1.83 -9.00
CA LEU A 55 5.92 2.33 -8.00
C LEU A 55 6.97 3.22 -8.65
N THR A 56 6.93 4.51 -8.32
CA THR A 56 8.06 5.42 -8.56
C THR A 56 8.94 5.41 -7.32
N LEU A 57 10.11 4.77 -7.42
CA LEU A 57 11.07 4.73 -6.32
C LEU A 57 11.79 6.08 -6.19
N PRO A 58 12.08 6.53 -4.97
CA PRO A 58 12.92 7.72 -4.77
C PRO A 58 14.34 7.46 -5.27
N GLU A 59 15.12 8.52 -5.44
CA GLU A 59 16.55 8.37 -5.70
C GLU A 59 17.18 7.49 -4.63
N ALA A 60 18.04 6.58 -5.09
CA ALA A 60 18.63 5.60 -4.22
C ALA A 60 19.50 6.31 -3.17
N ASN A 61 19.17 6.12 -1.90
CA ASN A 61 19.84 6.76 -0.78
C ASN A 61 21.08 5.98 -0.30
N HIS A 62 21.73 5.25 -1.20
CA HIS A 62 22.94 4.49 -0.89
C HIS A 62 24.00 5.45 -0.32
N ARG A 63 24.31 5.29 0.96
CA ARG A 63 25.49 5.91 1.59
C ARG A 63 26.70 5.01 1.43
#